data_AF-A0A8D8GUJ2-F1
#
_entry.id   AF-A0A8D8GUJ2-F1
#
_cell.length_a   1.000
_cell.length_b   1.000
_cell.length_c   1.000
_cell.angle_alpha   90.00
_cell.angle_beta   90.00
_cell.angle_gamma   90.00
#
_symmetry.space_group_name_H-M   'P 1'
#
loop_
_entity.id
_entity.type
_entity.pdbx_description
1 polymer ?
#
loop_
_entity_poly.entity_id
_entity_poly.type
_entity_poly.pdbx_seq_one_letter_code
_entity_poly.pdbx_strand_id
1 'polypeptide(L)'
;ITKEEHQRQLKVLQREMSVVVARNLEFDDMKNVFVDEINCLKVNLSAAEELHAKHRTELARQARDIETKDVSLAENIRELKTLAEQVDVLSAQLDIYKVDFEAERTARGELASEKDRILADLKLLQKRNQQLIEEVQNGRVAQENATKAANEALDKRVPEPPAETPGPSRVGANPPQQQPDPEEQEFVPSILHCPLCNNAYRDLTTLQNHVEDCVGVE
;
A
#
# COMPACT_ATOMS: atom_id res chain seq x y z
N ILE A 1 4.86 -17.88 129.98
CA ILE A 1 3.74 -17.66 129.03
C ILE A 1 2.64 -18.62 129.44
N THR A 2 1.41 -18.16 129.64
CA THR A 2 0.28 -19.03 130.01
C THR A 2 -0.23 -19.78 128.77
N LYS A 3 -0.82 -20.96 128.94
CA LYS A 3 -1.40 -21.76 127.86
C LYS A 3 -2.41 -20.96 127.00
N GLU A 4 -3.15 -20.06 127.65
CA GLU A 4 -4.09 -19.14 127.01
C GLU A 4 -3.39 -18.13 126.09
N GLU A 5 -2.24 -17.61 126.48
CA GLU A 5 -1.47 -16.64 125.70
C GLU A 5 -0.89 -17.29 124.43
N HIS A 6 -0.39 -18.52 124.53
CA HIS A 6 -0.01 -19.30 123.35
C HIS A 6 -1.19 -19.59 122.41
N GLN A 7 -2.38 -19.90 122.95
CA GLN A 7 -3.58 -20.08 122.12
C GLN A 7 -4.01 -18.78 121.43
N ARG A 8 -3.83 -17.61 122.06
CA ARG A 8 -4.07 -16.31 121.42
C ARG A 8 -3.08 -16.07 120.29
N GLN A 9 -1.79 -16.30 120.52
CA GLN A 9 -0.74 -16.15 119.51
C GLN A 9 -0.98 -17.06 118.30
N LEU A 10 -1.35 -18.33 118.51
CA LEU A 10 -1.69 -19.26 117.43
C LEU A 10 -2.90 -18.78 116.61
N LYS A 11 -3.93 -18.22 117.25
CA LYS A 11 -5.09 -17.64 116.54
C LYS A 11 -4.72 -16.39 115.73
N VAL A 12 -3.82 -15.55 116.24
CA VAL A 12 -3.32 -14.38 115.51
C VAL A 12 -2.52 -14.81 114.28
N LEU A 13 -1.55 -15.71 114.45
CA LEU A 13 -0.76 -16.27 113.35
C LEU A 13 -1.64 -16.97 112.31
N GLN A 14 -2.67 -17.70 112.73
CA GLN A 14 -3.60 -18.35 111.80
C GLN A 14 -4.40 -17.34 110.97
N ARG A 15 -4.81 -16.21 111.58
CA ARG A 15 -5.49 -15.12 110.86
C ARG A 15 -4.54 -14.43 109.88
N GLU A 16 -3.33 -14.11 110.30
CA GLU A 16 -2.30 -13.51 109.44
C GLU A 16 -1.96 -14.43 108.26
N MET A 17 -1.78 -15.73 108.51
CA MET A 17 -1.58 -16.73 107.47
C MET A 17 -2.75 -16.75 106.48
N SER A 18 -3.99 -16.71 106.97
CA SER A 18 -5.19 -16.66 106.11
C SER A 18 -5.23 -15.41 105.23
N VAL A 19 -4.84 -14.24 105.76
CA VAL A 19 -4.78 -12.99 105.00
C VAL A 19 -3.70 -13.05 103.92
N VAL A 20 -2.52 -13.59 104.24
CA VAL A 20 -1.44 -13.77 103.27
C VAL A 20 -1.83 -14.75 102.17
N VAL A 21 -2.49 -15.87 102.52
CA VAL A 21 -3.00 -16.84 101.53
C VAL A 21 -4.03 -16.19 100.60
N ALA A 22 -4.99 -15.42 101.15
CA ALA A 22 -5.97 -14.72 100.33
C ALA A 22 -5.31 -13.74 99.35
N ARG A 23 -4.33 -12.96 99.82
CA ARG A 23 -3.58 -12.03 98.95
C ARG A 23 -2.76 -12.75 97.88
N ASN A 24 -2.17 -13.90 98.19
CA ASN A 24 -1.45 -14.71 97.20
C ASN A 24 -2.39 -15.25 96.11
N LEU A 25 -3.59 -15.68 96.50
CA LEU A 25 -4.61 -16.11 95.53
C LEU A 25 -5.00 -14.96 94.59
N GLU A 26 -5.22 -13.75 95.12
CA GLU A 26 -5.49 -12.56 94.29
C GLU A 26 -4.34 -12.24 93.33
N PHE A 27 -3.09 -12.41 93.76
CA PHE A 27 -1.92 -12.23 92.89
C PHE A 27 -1.82 -13.30 91.81
N ASP A 28 -2.11 -14.56 92.14
CA ASP A 28 -2.12 -15.65 91.16
C ASP A 28 -3.25 -15.45 90.14
N ASP A 29 -4.44 -15.02 90.56
CA ASP A 29 -5.54 -14.68 89.66
C ASP A 29 -5.16 -13.54 88.71
N MET A 30 -4.56 -12.46 89.24
CA MET A 30 -4.09 -11.34 88.43
C MET A 30 -3.01 -11.76 87.43
N LYS A 31 -2.08 -12.61 87.86
CA LYS A 31 -1.05 -13.18 86.99
C LYS A 31 -1.67 -14.01 85.88
N ASN A 32 -2.68 -14.82 86.17
CA ASN A 32 -3.38 -15.62 85.16
C ASN A 32 -4.04 -14.73 84.10
N VAL A 33 -4.71 -13.64 84.53
CA VAL A 33 -5.30 -12.66 83.60
C VAL A 33 -4.23 -12.06 82.67
N PHE A 34 -3.09 -11.62 83.21
CA PHE A 34 -2.02 -11.09 82.37
C PHE A 34 -1.43 -12.13 81.40
N VAL A 35 -1.30 -13.38 81.83
CA VAL A 35 -0.86 -14.47 80.96
C VAL A 35 -1.84 -14.67 79.81
N ASP A 36 -3.15 -14.65 80.09
CA ASP A 36 -4.19 -14.80 79.08
C ASP A 36 -4.21 -13.62 78.09
N GLU A 37 -4.08 -12.39 78.58
CA GLU A 37 -3.96 -11.19 77.73
C GLU A 37 -2.72 -11.26 76.83
N ILE A 38 -1.57 -11.63 77.38
CA ILE A 38 -0.33 -11.81 76.61
C ILE A 38 -0.51 -12.89 75.54
N ASN A 39 -1.18 -13.99 75.87
CA ASN A 39 -1.44 -15.06 74.91
C ASN A 39 -2.39 -14.59 73.79
N CYS A 40 -3.45 -13.84 74.13
CA CYS A 40 -4.35 -13.25 73.15
C CYS A 40 -3.61 -12.29 72.20
N LEU A 41 -2.76 -11.41 72.75
CA LEU A 41 -1.95 -10.49 71.97
C LEU A 41 -0.97 -11.22 71.04
N LYS A 42 -0.34 -12.31 71.50
CA LYS A 42 0.55 -13.14 70.66
C LYS A 42 -0.21 -13.75 69.48
N VAL A 43 -1.39 -14.32 69.72
CA VAL A 43 -2.21 -14.90 68.64
C VAL A 43 -2.62 -13.82 67.64
N ASN A 44 -3.06 -12.66 68.11
CA ASN A 44 -3.44 -11.55 67.24
C ASN A 44 -2.27 -11.03 66.42
N LEU A 45 -1.08 -10.93 67.03
CA LEU A 45 0.15 -10.54 66.34
C LEU A 45 0.49 -11.54 65.24
N SER A 46 0.51 -12.85 65.54
CA SER A 46 0.77 -13.88 64.53
C SER A 46 -0.24 -13.85 63.38
N ALA A 47 -1.53 -13.68 63.69
CA ALA A 47 -2.56 -13.55 62.66
C ALA A 47 -2.37 -12.30 61.78
N ALA A 48 -1.99 -11.17 62.38
CA ALA A 48 -1.70 -9.94 61.65
C ALA A 48 -0.46 -10.09 60.76
N GLU A 49 0.61 -10.70 61.26
CA GLU A 49 1.83 -10.97 60.50
C GLU A 49 1.57 -11.87 59.28
N GLU A 50 0.79 -12.93 59.46
CA GLU A 50 0.37 -13.81 58.36
C GLU A 50 -0.46 -13.06 57.31
N LEU A 51 -1.41 -12.23 57.74
CA LEU A 51 -2.22 -11.43 56.83
C LEU A 51 -1.36 -10.43 56.05
N HIS A 52 -0.44 -9.74 56.73
CA HIS A 52 0.51 -8.84 56.07
C HIS A 52 1.41 -9.58 55.08
N ALA A 53 1.89 -10.77 55.42
CA ALA A 53 2.66 -11.59 54.50
C ALA A 53 1.86 -11.94 53.25
N LYS A 54 0.60 -12.38 53.40
CA LYS A 54 -0.31 -12.67 52.29
C LYS A 54 -0.59 -11.44 51.41
N HIS A 55 -0.83 -10.28 52.01
CA HIS A 55 -1.04 -9.05 51.24
C HIS A 55 0.22 -8.64 50.47
N ARG A 56 1.42 -8.78 51.06
CA ARG A 56 2.68 -8.49 50.35
C ARG A 56 2.87 -9.40 49.14
N THR A 57 2.59 -10.70 49.27
CA THR A 57 2.73 -11.63 48.14
C THR A 57 1.70 -11.35 47.05
N GLU A 58 0.46 -11.00 47.41
CA GLU A 58 -0.58 -10.64 46.45
C GLU A 58 -0.25 -9.35 45.70
N LEU A 59 0.21 -8.30 46.40
CA LEU A 59 0.66 -7.06 45.75
C LEU A 59 1.83 -7.32 44.80
N ALA A 60 2.81 -8.15 45.19
CA ALA A 60 3.92 -8.52 44.32
C ALA A 60 3.49 -9.37 43.11
N ARG A 61 2.40 -10.14 43.24
CA ARG A 61 1.79 -10.87 42.12
C ARG A 61 1.09 -9.91 41.16
N GLN A 62 0.26 -9.01 41.69
CA GLN A 62 -0.45 -7.99 40.91
C GLN A 62 0.51 -7.05 40.16
N ALA A 63 1.61 -6.64 40.79
CA ALA A 63 2.63 -5.83 40.15
C ALA A 63 3.23 -6.52 38.90
N ARG A 64 3.54 -7.83 39.00
CA ARG A 64 4.02 -8.63 37.87
C ARG A 64 2.96 -8.82 36.79
N ASP A 65 1.71 -9.04 37.18
CA ASP A 65 0.59 -9.15 36.22
C ASP A 65 0.37 -7.83 35.46
N ILE A 66 0.54 -6.69 36.11
CA ILE A 66 0.46 -5.36 35.47
C ILE A 66 1.63 -5.18 34.50
N GLU A 67 2.86 -5.46 34.94
CA GLU A 67 4.06 -5.31 34.10
C GLU A 67 3.98 -6.19 32.84
N THR A 68 3.52 -7.43 32.96
CA THR A 68 3.35 -8.33 31.80
C THR A 68 2.28 -7.82 30.83
N LYS A 69 1.17 -7.28 31.34
CA LYS A 69 0.12 -6.66 30.52
C LYS A 69 0.62 -5.39 29.84
N ASP A 70 1.39 -4.55 30.52
CA ASP A 70 1.94 -3.32 29.95
C ASP A 70 2.89 -3.62 28.78
N VAL A 71 3.74 -4.65 28.91
CA VAL A 71 4.60 -5.12 27.81
C VAL A 71 3.75 -5.60 26.63
N SER A 72 2.74 -6.43 26.87
CA SER A 72 1.86 -6.93 25.83
C SER A 72 1.06 -5.81 25.14
N LEU A 73 0.55 -4.84 25.91
CA LEU A 73 -0.14 -3.67 25.35
C LEU A 73 0.80 -2.82 24.50
N ALA A 74 2.04 -2.61 24.93
CA ALA A 74 3.03 -1.88 24.16
C ALA A 74 3.35 -2.56 22.82
N GLU A 75 3.42 -3.90 22.79
CA GLU A 75 3.59 -4.69 21.57
C GLU A 75 2.39 -4.56 20.63
N ASN A 76 1.17 -4.77 21.14
CA ASN A 76 -0.07 -4.58 20.38
C ASN A 76 -0.18 -3.16 19.79
N ILE A 77 0.22 -2.12 20.54
CA ILE A 77 0.23 -0.74 20.04
C ILE A 77 1.23 -0.58 18.89
N ARG A 78 2.39 -1.25 18.92
CA ARG A 78 3.33 -1.21 17.80
C ARG A 78 2.74 -1.89 16.56
N GLU A 79 2.12 -3.06 16.73
CA GLU A 79 1.48 -3.78 15.62
C GLU A 79 0.32 -2.99 15.01
N LEU A 80 -0.50 -2.34 15.85
CA LEU A 80 -1.59 -1.50 15.35
C LEU A 80 -1.07 -0.29 14.58
N LYS A 81 0.07 0.28 14.98
CA LYS A 81 0.71 1.38 14.24
C LYS A 81 1.20 0.94 12.87
N THR A 82 1.88 -0.20 12.78
CA THR A 82 2.35 -0.72 11.49
C THR A 82 1.19 -1.06 10.56
N LEU A 83 0.10 -1.61 11.11
CA LEU A 83 -1.11 -1.87 10.31
C LEU A 83 -1.80 -0.59 9.86
N ALA A 84 -1.85 0.45 10.70
CA ALA A 84 -2.38 1.75 10.30
C ALA A 84 -1.56 2.38 9.16
N GLU A 85 -0.24 2.34 9.23
CA GLU A 85 0.65 2.80 8.15
C GLU A 85 0.40 2.04 6.84
N GLN A 86 0.16 0.72 6.90
CA GLN A 86 -0.20 -0.06 5.71
C GLN A 86 -1.55 0.35 5.11
N VAL A 87 -2.55 0.63 5.95
CA VAL A 87 -3.86 1.11 5.50
C VAL A 87 -3.74 2.45 4.79
N ASP A 88 -2.90 3.36 5.30
CA ASP A 88 -2.65 4.66 4.66
C ASP A 88 -2.02 4.50 3.28
N VAL A 89 -1.01 3.63 3.15
CA VAL A 89 -0.35 3.34 1.86
C VAL A 89 -1.33 2.72 0.86
N LEU A 90 -2.12 1.72 1.30
CA LEU A 90 -3.12 1.08 0.44
C LEU A 90 -4.22 2.05 0.00
N SER A 91 -4.63 2.96 0.89
CA SER A 91 -5.62 3.99 0.57
C SER A 91 -5.08 4.96 -0.48
N ALA A 92 -3.84 5.42 -0.33
CA ALA A 92 -3.19 6.27 -1.32
C ALA A 92 -3.04 5.55 -2.68
N GLN A 93 -2.68 4.27 -2.67
CA GLN A 93 -2.59 3.46 -3.89
C GLN A 93 -3.94 3.31 -4.61
N LEU A 94 -5.02 3.09 -3.86
CA LEU A 94 -6.37 3.03 -4.43
C LEU A 94 -6.77 4.36 -5.06
N ASP A 95 -6.42 5.48 -4.46
CA ASP A 95 -6.75 6.79 -5.00
C ASP A 95 -5.94 7.11 -6.27
N ILE A 96 -4.67 6.73 -6.33
CA ILE A 96 -3.87 6.82 -7.57
C ILE A 96 -4.54 5.98 -8.67
N TYR A 97 -4.88 4.72 -8.40
CA TYR A 97 -5.51 3.86 -9.39
C TYR A 97 -6.87 4.36 -9.86
N LYS A 98 -7.66 5.01 -8.99
CA LYS A 98 -8.92 5.65 -9.41
C LYS A 98 -8.65 6.77 -10.39
N VAL A 99 -7.69 7.65 -10.09
CA VAL A 99 -7.33 8.78 -10.97
C VAL A 99 -6.82 8.27 -12.31
N ASP A 100 -5.90 7.29 -12.30
CA ASP A 100 -5.35 6.69 -13.52
C ASP A 100 -6.46 6.03 -14.37
N PHE A 101 -7.38 5.33 -13.72
CA PHE A 101 -8.52 4.72 -14.40
C PHE A 101 -9.45 5.76 -15.04
N GLU A 102 -9.73 6.86 -14.34
CA GLU A 102 -10.56 7.94 -14.89
C GLU A 102 -9.88 8.66 -16.04
N ALA A 103 -8.56 8.87 -15.96
CA ALA A 103 -7.76 9.43 -17.04
C ALA A 103 -7.79 8.53 -18.28
N GLU A 104 -7.54 7.23 -18.12
CA GLU A 104 -7.59 6.25 -19.22
C GLU A 104 -9.00 6.16 -19.83
N ARG A 105 -10.05 6.20 -19.00
CA ARG A 105 -11.44 6.21 -19.48
C ARG A 105 -11.71 7.44 -20.34
N THR A 106 -11.25 8.61 -19.91
CA THR A 106 -11.43 9.87 -20.63
C THR A 106 -10.68 9.83 -21.96
N ALA A 107 -9.41 9.43 -21.96
CA ALA A 107 -8.60 9.29 -23.17
C ALA A 107 -9.21 8.29 -24.17
N ARG A 108 -9.75 7.16 -23.70
CA ARG A 108 -10.48 6.21 -24.55
C ARG A 108 -11.76 6.79 -25.13
N GLY A 109 -12.50 7.59 -24.36
CA GLY A 109 -13.68 8.30 -24.83
C GLY A 109 -13.34 9.26 -25.97
N GLU A 110 -12.28 10.05 -25.80
CA GLU A 110 -11.77 10.97 -26.82
C GLU A 110 -11.33 10.22 -28.08
N LEU A 111 -10.55 9.15 -27.93
CA LEU A 111 -10.09 8.33 -29.07
C LEU A 111 -11.25 7.69 -29.83
N ALA A 112 -12.28 7.22 -29.13
CA ALA A 112 -13.48 6.68 -29.76
C ALA A 112 -14.23 7.76 -30.56
N SER A 113 -14.36 8.96 -30.00
CA SER A 113 -15.01 10.09 -30.69
C SER A 113 -14.26 10.54 -31.95
N GLU A 114 -12.93 10.62 -31.89
CA GLU A 114 -12.11 10.98 -33.04
C GLU A 114 -12.12 9.88 -34.11
N LYS A 115 -12.12 8.60 -33.69
CA LYS A 115 -12.32 7.46 -34.60
C LYS A 115 -13.64 7.58 -35.36
N ASP A 116 -14.75 7.85 -34.66
CA ASP A 116 -16.06 7.98 -35.28
C ASP A 116 -16.11 9.15 -36.27
N ARG A 117 -15.47 10.28 -35.93
CA ARG A 117 -15.32 11.44 -36.81
C ARG A 117 -14.51 11.11 -38.07
N ILE A 118 -13.34 10.48 -37.93
CA ILE A 118 -12.50 10.06 -39.07
C ILE A 118 -13.27 9.09 -39.98
N LEU A 119 -14.02 8.15 -39.41
CA LEU A 119 -14.84 7.22 -40.18
C LEU A 119 -15.97 7.93 -40.94
N ALA A 120 -16.58 8.96 -40.36
CA ALA A 120 -17.58 9.77 -41.04
C ALA A 120 -16.98 10.57 -42.21
N ASP A 121 -15.84 11.21 -41.98
CA ASP A 121 -15.11 11.98 -43.00
C ASP A 121 -14.65 11.06 -44.15
N LEU A 122 -14.13 9.87 -43.83
CA LEU A 122 -13.73 8.87 -44.81
C LEU A 122 -14.91 8.45 -45.70
N LYS A 123 -16.09 8.18 -45.11
CA LYS A 123 -17.30 7.84 -45.88
C LYS A 123 -17.74 8.96 -46.79
N LEU A 124 -17.64 10.21 -46.34
CA LEU A 124 -18.00 11.39 -47.13
C LEU A 124 -17.04 11.57 -48.32
N LEU A 125 -15.72 11.42 -48.08
CA LEU A 125 -14.70 11.47 -49.12
C LEU A 125 -14.87 10.34 -50.14
N GLN A 126 -15.13 9.11 -49.70
CA GLN A 126 -15.42 7.98 -50.59
C GLN A 126 -16.63 8.27 -51.49
N LYS A 127 -17.72 8.81 -50.92
CA LYS A 127 -18.90 9.19 -51.70
C LYS A 127 -18.58 10.29 -52.72
N ARG A 128 -17.81 11.31 -52.34
CA ARG A 128 -17.42 12.38 -53.27
C ARG A 128 -16.49 11.88 -54.38
N ASN A 129 -15.56 10.98 -54.04
CA ASN A 129 -14.66 10.36 -55.00
C ASN A 129 -15.44 9.53 -56.03
N GLN A 130 -16.40 8.72 -55.58
CA GLN A 130 -17.32 7.96 -56.44
C GLN A 130 -18.10 8.89 -57.39
N GLN A 131 -18.66 10.00 -56.88
CA GLN A 131 -19.35 10.99 -57.71
C GLN A 131 -18.42 11.60 -58.77
N LEU A 132 -17.18 11.95 -58.41
CA LEU A 132 -16.21 12.49 -59.36
C LEU A 132 -15.81 11.47 -60.43
N ILE A 133 -15.67 10.19 -60.07
CA ILE A 133 -15.42 9.11 -61.04
C ILE A 133 -16.59 9.02 -62.03
N GLU A 134 -17.83 9.07 -61.54
CA GLU A 134 -19.03 9.07 -62.38
C GLU A 134 -19.09 10.31 -63.29
N GLU A 135 -18.81 11.51 -62.77
CA GLU A 135 -18.74 12.77 -63.54
C GLU A 135 -17.70 12.68 -64.67
N VAL A 136 -16.49 12.18 -64.38
CA VAL A 136 -15.42 12.00 -65.38
C VAL A 136 -15.82 10.96 -66.43
N GLN A 137 -16.40 9.85 -66.02
CA GLN A 137 -16.83 8.79 -66.93
C GLN A 137 -17.96 9.28 -67.86
N ASN A 138 -18.94 9.99 -67.30
CA ASN A 138 -20.03 10.61 -68.07
C ASN A 138 -19.50 11.70 -69.02
N GLY A 139 -18.53 12.51 -68.59
CA GLY A 139 -17.86 13.50 -69.43
C GLY A 139 -17.10 12.86 -70.60
N ARG A 140 -16.39 11.76 -70.35
CA ARG A 140 -15.72 10.98 -71.41
C ARG A 140 -16.72 10.41 -72.42
N VAL A 141 -17.82 9.82 -71.97
CA VAL A 141 -18.88 9.30 -72.85
C VAL A 141 -19.51 10.42 -73.68
N ALA A 142 -19.79 11.58 -73.06
CA ALA A 142 -20.33 12.75 -73.76
C ALA A 142 -19.35 13.28 -74.82
N GLN A 143 -18.06 13.34 -74.50
CA GLN A 143 -17.01 13.73 -75.44
C GLN A 143 -16.88 12.73 -76.59
N GLU A 144 -16.94 11.42 -76.32
CA GLU A 144 -16.87 10.37 -77.33
C GLU A 144 -18.10 10.36 -78.26
N ASN A 145 -19.28 10.68 -77.71
CA ASN A 145 -20.49 10.85 -78.51
C ASN A 145 -20.44 12.13 -79.36
N ALA A 146 -19.88 13.22 -78.82
CA ALA A 146 -19.68 14.46 -79.57
C ALA A 146 -18.66 14.30 -80.69
N THR A 147 -17.57 13.55 -80.48
CA THR A 147 -16.59 13.24 -81.54
C THR A 147 -17.15 12.28 -82.58
N LYS A 148 -17.96 11.27 -82.20
CA LYS A 148 -18.68 10.41 -83.16
C LYS A 148 -19.65 11.23 -84.01
N ALA A 149 -20.46 12.10 -83.40
CA ALA A 149 -21.36 13.00 -84.14
C ALA A 149 -20.59 14.00 -85.05
N ALA A 150 -19.44 14.50 -84.60
CA ALA A 150 -18.58 15.36 -85.42
C ALA A 150 -17.93 14.60 -86.58
N ASN A 151 -17.51 13.35 -86.36
CA ASN A 151 -16.95 12.48 -87.41
C ASN A 151 -18.02 12.04 -88.41
N GLU A 152 -19.24 11.73 -87.99
CA GLU A 152 -20.38 11.48 -88.88
C GLU A 152 -20.76 12.73 -89.70
N ALA A 153 -20.56 13.93 -89.15
CA ALA A 153 -20.73 15.18 -89.89
C ALA A 153 -19.58 15.43 -90.90
N LEU A 154 -18.38 14.88 -90.65
CA LEU A 154 -17.24 14.93 -91.58
C LEU A 154 -17.34 13.86 -92.68
N ASP A 155 -17.96 12.71 -92.42
CA ASP A 155 -18.15 11.60 -93.39
C ASP A 155 -19.18 11.92 -94.51
N LYS A 156 -19.83 13.09 -94.44
CA LYS A 156 -20.65 13.66 -95.54
C LYS A 156 -19.90 14.64 -96.45
N ARG A 157 -18.57 14.77 -96.33
CA ARG A 157 -17.76 15.59 -97.26
C ARG A 157 -16.80 14.74 -98.09
N VAL A 158 -16.90 14.96 -99.40
CA VAL A 158 -16.05 14.47 -100.50
C VAL A 158 -14.56 14.78 -100.25
N PRO A 159 -13.60 13.94 -100.72
CA PRO A 159 -12.17 14.11 -100.42
C PRO A 159 -11.42 14.97 -101.46
N GLU A 160 -10.44 15.76 -101.01
CA GLU A 160 -9.38 16.36 -101.86
C GLU A 160 -7.97 16.27 -101.18
N PRO A 161 -6.87 16.27 -101.96
CA PRO A 161 -5.58 15.62 -101.64
C PRO A 161 -4.46 16.56 -101.08
N PRO A 162 -3.26 16.03 -100.72
CA PRO A 162 -2.41 16.53 -99.62
C PRO A 162 -1.24 17.44 -100.03
N ALA A 163 -0.63 18.13 -99.05
CA ALA A 163 0.63 18.85 -99.21
C ALA A 163 1.64 18.52 -98.09
N GLU A 164 2.89 18.35 -98.50
CA GLU A 164 4.02 17.73 -97.80
C GLU A 164 4.98 18.74 -97.11
N THR A 165 5.49 18.37 -95.92
CA THR A 165 6.90 18.53 -95.41
C THR A 165 7.47 19.93 -95.03
N PRO A 166 8.67 20.06 -94.37
CA PRO A 166 9.27 19.34 -93.22
C PRO A 166 10.05 20.21 -92.17
N GLY A 167 10.19 19.72 -90.92
CA GLY A 167 11.35 19.92 -90.00
C GLY A 167 11.63 21.31 -89.35
N PRO A 168 12.51 21.45 -88.33
CA PRO A 168 13.58 20.52 -87.92
C PRO A 168 13.73 20.21 -86.40
N SER A 169 14.59 19.21 -86.13
CA SER A 169 15.08 18.67 -84.85
C SER A 169 15.90 19.64 -83.97
N ARG A 170 15.97 19.34 -82.65
CA ARG A 170 17.22 19.17 -81.83
C ARG A 170 16.89 18.75 -80.38
N VAL A 171 17.31 17.56 -79.93
CA VAL A 171 18.54 17.18 -79.15
C VAL A 171 18.47 17.49 -77.64
N GLY A 172 18.65 16.45 -76.81
CA GLY A 172 18.98 16.49 -75.37
C GLY A 172 18.30 15.34 -74.60
N ALA A 173 18.88 14.14 -74.51
CA ALA A 173 19.83 13.68 -73.48
C ALA A 173 19.20 13.50 -72.06
N ASN A 174 19.04 12.22 -71.67
CA ASN A 174 18.72 11.66 -70.33
C ASN A 174 19.71 12.12 -69.21
N PRO A 175 19.54 11.84 -67.88
CA PRO A 175 18.78 10.73 -67.27
C PRO A 175 18.07 11.12 -65.91
N PRO A 176 17.81 10.23 -64.91
CA PRO A 176 16.50 10.10 -64.26
C PRO A 176 16.48 10.62 -62.81
N GLN A 177 15.43 11.34 -62.40
CA GLN A 177 15.21 11.62 -60.97
C GLN A 177 14.55 10.41 -60.31
N GLN A 178 15.37 9.71 -59.54
CA GLN A 178 15.01 8.66 -58.61
C GLN A 178 14.04 9.21 -57.55
N GLN A 179 13.05 8.39 -57.24
CA GLN A 179 12.23 8.47 -56.04
C GLN A 179 13.15 8.50 -54.79
N PRO A 180 12.84 9.29 -53.75
CA PRO A 180 13.37 9.00 -52.43
C PRO A 180 12.61 7.79 -51.88
N ASP A 181 13.31 6.67 -51.74
CA ASP A 181 12.93 5.62 -50.79
C ASP A 181 12.87 6.23 -49.38
N PRO A 182 11.94 5.79 -48.52
CA PRO A 182 11.90 6.23 -47.13
C PRO A 182 13.14 5.73 -46.39
N GLU A 183 13.74 6.64 -45.63
CA GLU A 183 14.85 6.43 -44.71
C GLU A 183 14.70 5.11 -43.95
N GLU A 184 15.54 4.13 -44.28
CA GLU A 184 15.91 3.08 -43.34
C GLU A 184 16.68 3.78 -42.21
N GLN A 185 15.95 4.12 -41.14
CA GLN A 185 16.55 4.44 -39.86
C GLN A 185 17.38 3.22 -39.44
N GLU A 186 18.69 3.28 -39.67
CA GLU A 186 19.65 2.44 -38.97
C GLU A 186 19.35 2.57 -37.48
N PHE A 187 18.72 1.55 -36.92
CA PHE A 187 18.37 1.46 -35.52
C PHE A 187 19.69 1.39 -34.74
N VAL A 188 20.23 2.54 -34.34
CA VAL A 188 21.40 2.61 -33.47
C VAL A 188 21.00 1.87 -32.19
N PRO A 189 21.63 0.72 -31.84
CA PRO A 189 21.22 -0.02 -30.66
C PRO A 189 21.46 0.86 -29.44
N SER A 190 20.37 1.20 -28.73
CA SER A 190 20.43 2.00 -27.51
C SER A 190 21.30 1.27 -26.49
N ILE A 191 22.48 1.83 -26.19
CA ILE A 191 23.36 1.32 -25.14
C ILE A 191 22.73 1.71 -23.80
N LEU A 192 22.51 0.70 -22.94
CA LEU A 192 21.93 0.86 -21.62
C LEU A 192 23.03 0.88 -20.57
N HIS A 193 22.87 1.67 -19.50
CA HIS A 193 23.88 1.81 -18.44
C HIS A 193 23.34 1.37 -17.09
N CYS A 194 24.20 0.70 -16.29
CA CYS A 194 23.89 0.37 -14.91
C CYS A 194 24.02 1.61 -14.01
N PRO A 195 22.99 1.97 -13.21
CA PRO A 195 23.04 3.17 -12.36
C PRO A 195 24.01 3.04 -11.16
N LEU A 196 24.48 1.84 -10.83
CA LEU A 196 25.35 1.58 -9.69
C LEU A 196 26.84 1.67 -10.03
N CYS A 197 27.25 1.11 -11.18
CA CYS A 197 28.65 1.05 -11.60
C CYS A 197 28.93 1.72 -12.96
N ASN A 198 27.91 2.26 -13.62
CA ASN A 198 27.96 2.95 -14.92
C ASN A 198 28.46 2.11 -16.11
N ASN A 199 28.53 0.79 -15.96
CA ASN A 199 28.89 -0.11 -17.07
C ASN A 199 27.83 -0.10 -18.17
N ALA A 200 28.28 -0.25 -19.42
CA ALA A 200 27.48 -0.19 -20.63
C ALA A 200 27.10 -1.57 -21.15
N TYR A 201 25.84 -1.74 -21.56
CA TYR A 201 25.25 -2.99 -22.01
C TYR A 201 24.47 -2.79 -23.31
N ARG A 202 24.47 -3.81 -24.18
CA ARG A 202 23.85 -3.76 -25.51
C ARG A 202 22.38 -4.17 -25.51
N ASP A 203 21.90 -4.81 -24.45
CA ASP A 203 20.54 -5.32 -24.32
C ASP A 203 20.09 -5.31 -22.85
N LEU A 204 18.77 -5.30 -22.65
CA LEU A 204 18.15 -5.19 -21.34
C LEU A 204 18.40 -6.43 -20.47
N THR A 205 18.45 -7.62 -21.06
CA THR A 205 18.63 -8.88 -20.34
C THR A 205 20.01 -8.94 -19.68
N THR A 206 21.05 -8.55 -20.41
CA THR A 206 22.42 -8.50 -19.88
C THR A 206 22.56 -7.43 -18.78
N LEU A 207 21.89 -6.28 -18.93
CA LEU A 207 21.85 -5.27 -17.88
C LEU A 207 21.10 -5.77 -16.64
N GLN A 208 19.95 -6.44 -16.79
CA GLN A 208 19.17 -6.96 -15.68
C GLN A 208 19.94 -7.98 -14.84
N ASN A 209 20.57 -8.97 -15.49
CA ASN A 209 21.43 -9.94 -14.81
C ASN A 209 22.58 -9.26 -14.06
N HIS A 210 23.20 -8.25 -14.68
CA HIS A 210 24.25 -7.49 -14.01
C HIS A 210 23.73 -6.70 -12.80
N VAL A 211 22.56 -6.06 -12.89
CA VAL A 211 21.98 -5.29 -11.79
C VAL A 211 21.65 -6.22 -10.61
N GLU A 212 21.15 -7.43 -10.87
CA GLU A 212 20.91 -8.45 -9.83
C GLU A 212 22.20 -8.80 -9.06
N ASP A 213 23.31 -9.00 -9.78
CA ASP A 213 24.62 -9.23 -9.16
C ASP A 213 25.18 -7.97 -8.49
N CYS A 214 25.03 -6.80 -9.12
CA CYS A 214 25.61 -5.53 -8.68
C CYS A 214 24.93 -4.94 -7.44
N VAL A 215 23.66 -5.29 -7.19
CA VAL A 215 22.93 -4.94 -5.96
C VAL A 215 23.39 -5.82 -4.79
N GLY A 216 23.89 -7.04 -5.07
CA GLY A 216 24.33 -8.00 -4.06
C GLY A 216 25.81 -7.92 -3.67
N VAL A 217 26.58 -6.99 -4.27
CA VAL A 217 27.97 -6.73 -3.89
C VAL A 217 28.02 -5.55 -2.91
N GLU A 218 27.83 -5.87 -1.63
CA GLU A 218 28.47 -5.17 -0.50
C GLU A 218 29.55 -6.07 0.13
#